data_AF-A0A542US56-F1
#
_entry.id   AF-A0A542US56-F1
#
_cell.length_a   1.000
_cell.length_b   1.000
_cell.length_c   1.000
_cell.angle_alpha   90.00
_cell.angle_beta   90.00
_cell.angle_gamma   90.00
#
_symmetry.space_group_name_H-M   'P 1'
#
loop_
_entity.id
_entity.type
_entity.pdbx_description
1 polymer ?
#
loop_
_entity_poly.entity_id
_entity_poly.type
_entity_poly.pdbx_seq_one_letter_code
_entity_poly.pdbx_strand_id
1 'polypeptide(L)'
;MRTSTALPALVLAVGATLVAGPVQAAPPGPACGEHLTVDTVLTRNLTCTSGDGLTLAPGVTLDLGGKVLTGHDAGRGVVGPPTGDVTVTNGVVTGWGTGVTADDLTGTDPETGDDLELDGTVRVVGVVVRDNGTGVDGTGRLYDSFKTFEVDRSTLRGNGTGFSTVGGYGTFTRTTLRDNDVALSANTGGVRLERSVVRDNGTGFDSGGEAGIDLVSTAFLGNDVGIRTGFMDFVTVERSELSRNGTAIDHGPGGSYLRVQDTTFASNGTGVAAHGDEMAITGSTFRKNDVGVSVEPDSWPDAPWERVTSIVGSTFVDGGDGLLSQWEGAQIGDNSATGNERWGIHAPGADDLGLNSASGNGNEPQCVGVVCAPTAP
;
A
#
# COMPACT_ATOMS: atom_id res chain seq x y z
N MET A 1 17.22 58.96 18.18
CA MET A 1 18.12 59.06 19.36
C MET A 1 18.65 57.66 19.61
N ARG A 2 19.90 57.35 19.22
CA ARG A 2 21.07 57.21 20.13
C ARG A 2 20.65 56.52 21.44
N THR A 3 21.08 55.29 21.70
CA THR A 3 22.29 55.06 22.52
C THR A 3 23.04 53.78 22.15
N SER A 4 24.28 53.94 21.68
CA SER A 4 25.30 52.88 21.60
C SER A 4 26.05 52.82 22.92
N THR A 5 26.08 51.65 23.57
CA THR A 5 26.90 51.36 24.74
C THR A 5 28.07 50.48 24.33
N ALA A 6 29.28 51.06 24.36
CA ALA A 6 30.53 50.36 24.13
C ALA A 6 30.98 49.68 25.43
N LEU A 7 31.21 48.36 25.37
CA LEU A 7 31.84 47.58 26.45
C LEU A 7 33.36 47.50 26.25
N PRO A 8 34.16 47.57 27.31
CA PRO A 8 35.61 47.42 27.24
C PRO A 8 36.00 45.95 27.07
N ALA A 9 36.82 45.67 26.06
CA ALA A 9 37.44 44.37 25.81
C ALA A 9 38.61 44.15 26.78
N LEU A 10 38.46 43.22 27.71
CA LEU A 10 39.55 42.70 28.54
C LEU A 10 40.14 41.47 27.85
N VAL A 11 41.32 41.62 27.25
CA VAL A 11 42.06 40.52 26.61
C VAL A 11 42.91 39.81 27.67
N LEU A 12 42.42 38.69 28.20
CA LEU A 12 43.23 37.74 28.98
C LEU A 12 43.81 36.70 28.02
N ALA A 13 45.08 36.83 27.68
CA ALA A 13 45.83 35.82 26.92
C ALA A 13 46.26 34.68 27.87
N VAL A 14 45.38 33.69 28.05
CA VAL A 14 45.73 32.42 28.70
C VAL A 14 46.31 31.50 27.64
N GLY A 15 47.64 31.32 27.66
CA GLY A 15 48.35 30.36 26.83
C GLY A 15 48.07 28.93 27.29
N ALA A 16 46.93 28.37 26.87
CA ALA A 16 46.65 26.96 27.03
C ALA A 16 47.46 26.17 25.99
N THR A 17 48.50 25.47 26.45
CA THR A 17 49.20 24.45 25.67
C THR A 17 48.24 23.27 25.45
N LEU A 18 47.50 23.31 24.33
CA LEU A 18 46.71 22.18 23.84
C LEU A 18 47.68 21.05 23.46
N VAL A 19 47.81 20.06 24.33
CA VAL A 19 48.46 18.80 24.00
C VAL A 19 47.53 18.09 23.01
N ALA A 20 47.91 18.11 21.73
CA ALA A 20 47.21 17.35 20.70
C ALA A 20 47.34 15.85 21.03
N GLY A 21 46.28 15.27 21.60
CA GLY A 21 46.19 13.82 21.73
C GLY A 21 46.28 13.16 20.35
N PRO A 22 46.72 11.89 20.28
CA PRO A 22 46.76 11.16 19.02
C PRO A 22 45.37 11.21 18.38
N VAL A 23 45.29 11.77 17.17
CA VAL A 23 44.09 11.73 16.35
C VAL A 23 43.91 10.30 15.91
N GLN A 24 43.17 9.52 16.70
CA GLN A 24 42.76 8.19 16.30
C GLN A 24 41.81 8.37 15.12
N ALA A 25 42.21 7.89 13.95
CA ALA A 25 41.35 7.90 12.78
C ALA A 25 40.03 7.22 13.16
N ALA A 26 38.91 7.85 12.81
CA ALA A 26 37.62 7.22 12.97
C ALA A 26 37.68 5.83 12.32
N PRO A 27 37.12 4.79 12.97
CA PRO A 27 37.10 3.46 12.38
C PRO A 27 36.54 3.55 10.95
N PRO A 28 37.09 2.78 10.01
CA PRO A 28 36.58 2.78 8.64
C PRO A 28 35.08 2.49 8.69
N GLY A 29 34.30 3.31 7.99
CA GLY A 29 32.86 3.07 7.88
C GLY A 29 32.56 1.77 7.11
N PRO A 30 31.31 1.30 7.15
CA PRO A 30 30.93 0.01 6.58
C PRO A 30 31.31 -0.15 5.10
N ALA A 31 31.57 -1.41 4.71
CA ALA A 31 31.85 -1.83 3.34
C ALA A 31 30.72 -2.71 2.79
N CYS A 32 30.66 -2.86 1.46
CA CYS A 32 29.71 -3.77 0.81
C CYS A 32 29.97 -5.23 1.23
N GLY A 33 28.90 -5.99 1.42
CA GLY A 33 28.91 -7.36 1.91
C GLY A 33 29.19 -7.49 3.41
N GLU A 34 29.30 -6.38 4.15
CA GLU A 34 29.58 -6.43 5.59
C GLU A 34 28.37 -6.88 6.39
N HIS A 35 28.62 -7.73 7.39
CA HIS A 35 27.64 -8.15 8.40
C HIS A 35 27.75 -7.26 9.65
N LEU A 36 26.77 -6.40 9.86
CA LEU A 36 26.73 -5.43 10.94
C LEU A 36 26.15 -6.07 12.20
N THR A 37 26.93 -6.11 13.27
CA THR A 37 26.54 -6.71 14.57
C THR A 37 26.24 -5.66 15.65
N VAL A 38 26.37 -4.38 15.32
CA VAL A 38 26.08 -3.24 16.20
C VAL A 38 25.39 -2.14 15.41
N ASP A 39 24.67 -1.27 16.10
CA ASP A 39 24.06 -0.08 15.51
C ASP A 39 25.10 0.74 14.75
N THR A 40 24.75 1.13 13.52
CA THR A 40 25.70 1.66 12.57
C THR A 40 25.10 2.84 11.81
N VAL A 41 25.90 3.90 11.66
CA VAL A 41 25.55 5.06 10.84
C VAL A 41 26.45 5.11 9.61
N LEU A 42 25.88 5.20 8.41
CA LEU A 42 26.67 5.44 7.20
C LEU A 42 27.22 6.87 7.17
N THR A 43 28.55 6.97 7.11
CA THR A 43 29.25 8.26 7.03
C THR A 43 29.51 8.73 5.60
N ARG A 44 29.34 7.84 4.61
CA ARG A 44 29.51 8.09 3.18
C ARG A 44 28.51 7.27 2.36
N ASN A 45 28.29 7.69 1.11
CA ASN A 45 27.57 6.85 0.16
C ASN A 45 28.36 5.55 -0.07
N LEU A 46 27.64 4.45 -0.26
CA LEU A 46 28.20 3.13 -0.53
C LEU A 46 27.68 2.65 -1.89
N THR A 47 28.59 2.17 -2.75
CA THR A 47 28.27 1.63 -4.07
C THR A 47 28.82 0.23 -4.19
N CYS A 48 27.94 -0.74 -4.33
CA CYS A 48 28.26 -2.16 -4.41
C CYS A 48 28.11 -2.61 -5.85
N THR A 49 29.22 -3.04 -6.46
CA THR A 49 29.26 -3.46 -7.87
C THR A 49 28.96 -4.94 -8.05
N SER A 50 28.89 -5.69 -6.96
CA SER A 50 28.57 -7.11 -6.91
C SER A 50 28.11 -7.51 -5.50
N GLY A 51 27.32 -8.58 -5.40
CA GLY A 51 26.89 -9.15 -4.13
C GLY A 51 25.86 -8.28 -3.40
N ASP A 52 25.59 -8.63 -2.15
CA ASP A 52 24.68 -7.87 -1.30
C ASP A 52 25.33 -6.60 -0.72
N GLY A 53 24.51 -5.63 -0.33
CA GLY A 53 24.94 -4.38 0.28
C GLY A 53 25.38 -4.56 1.72
N LEU A 54 24.44 -4.61 2.65
CA LEU A 54 24.71 -4.75 4.09
C LEU A 54 23.78 -5.79 4.71
N THR A 55 24.32 -6.71 5.51
CA THR A 55 23.54 -7.68 6.27
C THR A 55 23.50 -7.26 7.74
N LEU A 56 22.35 -7.39 8.40
CA LEU A 56 22.17 -6.97 9.78
C LEU A 56 22.06 -8.19 10.71
N ALA A 57 22.66 -8.10 11.89
CA ALA A 57 22.38 -9.02 12.98
C ALA A 57 21.06 -8.66 13.69
N PRO A 58 20.45 -9.58 14.46
CA PRO A 58 19.27 -9.28 15.25
C PRO A 58 19.49 -8.10 16.22
N GLY A 59 18.51 -7.21 16.31
CA GLY A 59 18.51 -6.01 17.14
C GLY A 59 19.23 -4.80 16.55
N VAL A 60 19.87 -4.92 15.39
CA VAL A 60 20.69 -3.84 14.81
C VAL A 60 19.83 -2.78 14.10
N THR A 61 20.18 -1.52 14.35
CA THR A 61 19.72 -0.35 13.60
C THR A 61 20.79 0.12 12.63
N LEU A 62 20.46 0.15 11.34
CA LEU A 62 21.21 0.82 10.29
C LEU A 62 20.60 2.20 9.99
N ASP A 63 21.30 3.26 10.39
CA ASP A 63 21.01 4.62 9.96
C ASP A 63 21.84 4.94 8.71
N LEU A 64 21.18 5.18 7.58
CA LEU A 64 21.86 5.53 6.34
C LEU A 64 22.41 6.96 6.37
N GLY A 65 22.17 7.77 7.41
CA GLY A 65 22.82 9.07 7.63
C GLY A 65 22.54 10.10 6.53
N GLY A 66 21.40 9.99 5.84
CA GLY A 66 21.07 10.74 4.63
C GLY A 66 21.91 10.36 3.41
N LYS A 67 22.63 9.24 3.46
CA LYS A 67 23.48 8.72 2.39
C LYS A 67 22.71 7.78 1.47
N VAL A 68 23.37 7.44 0.37
CA VAL A 68 22.85 6.55 -0.66
C VAL A 68 23.60 5.21 -0.61
N LEU A 69 22.84 4.13 -0.53
CA LEU A 69 23.29 2.75 -0.74
C LEU A 69 22.87 2.31 -2.14
N THR A 70 23.84 2.25 -3.05
CA THR A 70 23.63 1.90 -4.47
C THR A 70 24.15 0.50 -4.76
N GLY A 71 23.39 -0.30 -5.51
CA GLY A 71 23.79 -1.65 -5.88
C GLY A 71 23.69 -1.95 -7.38
N HIS A 72 23.39 -3.22 -7.67
CA HIS A 72 23.13 -3.73 -9.00
C HIS A 72 21.88 -4.64 -9.00
N ASP A 73 21.32 -4.86 -10.18
CA ASP A 73 20.04 -5.53 -10.45
C ASP A 73 19.91 -6.99 -9.99
N ALA A 74 21.01 -7.63 -9.60
CA ALA A 74 21.04 -9.02 -9.13
C ALA A 74 21.33 -9.16 -7.62
N GLY A 75 21.62 -8.05 -6.91
CA GLY A 75 21.95 -8.07 -5.48
C GLY A 75 20.79 -7.63 -4.58
N ARG A 76 20.97 -7.81 -3.26
CA ARG A 76 20.07 -7.32 -2.22
C ARG A 76 20.71 -6.13 -1.48
N GLY A 77 19.98 -5.04 -1.30
CA GLY A 77 20.53 -3.81 -0.69
C GLY A 77 20.78 -3.93 0.80
N VAL A 78 19.72 -4.11 1.59
CA VAL A 78 19.82 -4.39 3.03
C VAL A 78 19.12 -5.70 3.33
N VAL A 79 19.84 -6.61 3.99
CA VAL A 79 19.37 -7.95 4.34
C VAL A 79 19.25 -8.06 5.86
N GLY A 80 18.02 -8.15 6.36
CA GLY A 80 17.75 -8.49 7.76
C GLY A 80 17.98 -9.98 8.04
N PRO A 81 18.23 -10.38 9.29
CA PRO A 81 18.37 -11.79 9.67
C PRO A 81 17.03 -12.54 9.52
N PRO A 82 17.01 -13.89 9.52
CA PRO A 82 15.78 -14.67 9.50
C PRO A 82 14.95 -14.54 10.78
N THR A 83 15.59 -14.30 11.93
CA THR A 83 14.92 -14.09 13.23
C THR A 83 15.31 -12.76 13.89
N GLY A 84 14.43 -12.21 14.72
CA GLY A 84 14.67 -10.98 15.50
C GLY A 84 14.45 -9.68 14.73
N ASP A 85 14.42 -8.56 15.46
CA ASP A 85 14.07 -7.27 14.88
C ASP A 85 15.26 -6.56 14.25
N VAL A 86 15.03 -5.78 13.19
CA VAL A 86 16.03 -4.84 12.64
C VAL A 86 15.37 -3.54 12.20
N THR A 87 16.14 -2.46 12.17
CA THR A 87 15.66 -1.16 11.71
C THR A 87 16.59 -0.58 10.65
N VAL A 88 16.02 -0.06 9.56
CA VAL A 88 16.71 0.72 8.52
C VAL A 88 16.09 2.11 8.50
N THR A 89 16.91 3.16 8.59
CA THR A 89 16.41 4.54 8.69
C THR A 89 17.20 5.55 7.86
N ASN A 90 16.53 6.65 7.49
CA ASN A 90 17.14 7.92 7.07
C ASN A 90 18.16 7.82 5.92
N GLY A 91 17.70 7.55 4.70
CA GLY A 91 18.55 7.64 3.51
C GLY A 91 17.90 7.08 2.27
N VAL A 92 18.72 6.62 1.32
CA VAL A 92 18.28 6.13 0.01
C VAL A 92 18.86 4.74 -0.28
N VAL A 93 18.01 3.80 -0.68
CA VAL A 93 18.40 2.47 -1.18
C VAL A 93 17.97 2.36 -2.65
N THR A 94 18.90 2.08 -3.56
CA THR A 94 18.63 2.19 -5.01
C THR A 94 19.48 1.31 -5.92
N GLY A 95 18.93 0.93 -7.07
CA GLY A 95 19.64 0.19 -8.11
C GLY A 95 19.81 -1.29 -7.84
N TRP A 96 19.03 -1.87 -6.91
CA TRP A 96 19.13 -3.26 -6.50
C TRP A 96 18.13 -4.15 -7.23
N GLY A 97 18.40 -5.46 -7.27
CA GLY A 97 17.35 -6.45 -7.57
C GLY A 97 16.25 -6.36 -6.51
N THR A 98 16.66 -6.45 -5.24
CA THR A 98 15.79 -6.23 -4.07
C THR A 98 16.39 -5.18 -3.15
N GLY A 99 15.64 -4.12 -2.84
CA GLY A 99 16.13 -3.01 -2.01
C GLY A 99 16.34 -3.41 -0.54
N VAL A 100 15.27 -3.80 0.14
CA VAL A 100 15.29 -4.27 1.54
C VAL A 100 14.56 -5.59 1.65
N THR A 101 15.14 -6.56 2.36
CA THR A 101 14.54 -7.90 2.55
C THR A 101 14.95 -8.51 3.88
N ALA A 102 14.24 -9.54 4.33
CA ALA A 102 14.77 -10.51 5.28
C ALA A 102 15.55 -11.60 4.54
N ASP A 103 16.50 -12.24 5.20
CA ASP A 103 17.18 -13.42 4.67
C ASP A 103 16.23 -14.63 4.73
N ASP A 104 15.47 -14.82 3.65
CA ASP A 104 14.60 -15.99 3.45
C ASP A 104 15.28 -17.07 2.59
N LEU A 105 16.61 -17.08 2.55
CA LEU A 105 17.34 -18.08 1.76
C LEU A 105 17.19 -19.46 2.39
N THR A 106 16.12 -20.20 2.01
CA THR A 106 15.95 -21.67 1.98
C THR A 106 16.71 -22.46 3.04
N GLY A 107 16.86 -21.87 4.21
CA GLY A 107 17.83 -22.30 5.19
C GLY A 107 17.14 -23.32 6.05
N THR A 108 17.71 -24.52 6.07
CA THR A 108 17.46 -25.44 7.17
C THR A 108 18.42 -25.06 8.30
N ASP A 109 17.93 -25.06 9.52
CA ASP A 109 18.75 -25.06 10.72
C ASP A 109 19.81 -26.16 10.56
N PRO A 110 21.11 -25.84 10.61
CA PRO A 110 22.17 -26.82 10.37
C PRO A 110 22.27 -27.88 11.48
N GLU A 111 21.73 -27.60 12.67
CA GLU A 111 21.72 -28.53 13.80
C GLU A 111 20.51 -29.48 13.74
N THR A 112 19.32 -28.97 13.43
CA THR A 112 18.09 -29.80 13.42
C THR A 112 17.73 -30.33 12.03
N GLY A 113 18.15 -29.65 10.97
CA GLY A 113 17.70 -29.89 9.60
C GLY A 113 16.28 -29.37 9.32
N ASP A 114 15.64 -28.76 10.32
CA ASP A 114 14.33 -28.15 10.17
C ASP A 114 14.44 -26.83 9.44
N ASP A 115 13.34 -26.45 8.81
CA ASP A 115 13.15 -25.15 8.20
C ASP A 115 13.38 -24.01 9.23
N LEU A 116 14.32 -23.09 8.95
CA LEU A 116 14.57 -21.92 9.82
C LEU A 116 13.29 -21.09 10.00
N GLU A 117 12.84 -20.92 11.24
CA GLU A 117 11.68 -20.09 11.55
C GLU A 117 11.96 -18.62 11.19
N LEU A 118 11.01 -17.98 10.48
CA LEU A 118 11.03 -16.55 10.25
C LEU A 118 10.23 -15.83 11.34
N ASP A 119 10.90 -14.98 12.12
CA ASP A 119 10.27 -14.22 13.20
C ASP A 119 10.88 -12.83 13.38
N GLY A 120 10.11 -11.90 13.95
CA GLY A 120 10.49 -10.53 14.23
C GLY A 120 10.07 -9.55 13.14
N THR A 121 10.52 -8.31 13.30
CA THR A 121 10.06 -7.16 12.51
C THR A 121 11.22 -6.48 11.77
N VAL A 122 11.04 -6.24 10.47
CA VAL A 122 11.90 -5.33 9.69
C VAL A 122 11.25 -3.96 9.61
N ARG A 123 11.87 -2.95 10.24
CA ARG A 123 11.36 -1.57 10.26
C ARG A 123 12.08 -0.72 9.22
N VAL A 124 11.35 -0.04 8.34
CA VAL A 124 11.88 0.87 7.32
C VAL A 124 11.32 2.28 7.53
N VAL A 125 12.13 3.17 8.11
CA VAL A 125 11.66 4.46 8.64
C VAL A 125 12.33 5.65 7.95
N GLY A 126 11.56 6.49 7.26
CA GLY A 126 12.13 7.68 6.61
C GLY A 126 13.14 7.35 5.51
N VAL A 127 12.96 6.21 4.83
CA VAL A 127 13.85 5.76 3.75
C VAL A 127 13.19 5.99 2.40
N VAL A 128 13.99 6.39 1.41
CA VAL A 128 13.58 6.38 0.00
C VAL A 128 14.12 5.11 -0.66
N VAL A 129 13.23 4.21 -1.03
CA VAL A 129 13.56 2.97 -1.74
C VAL A 129 13.15 3.14 -3.21
N ARG A 130 14.12 3.20 -4.12
CA ARG A 130 13.83 3.54 -5.52
C ARG A 130 14.66 2.86 -6.57
N ASP A 131 14.10 2.74 -7.76
CA ASP A 131 14.81 2.23 -8.94
C ASP A 131 15.38 0.83 -8.67
N ASN A 132 14.60 -0.04 -8.01
CA ASN A 132 14.93 -1.44 -7.76
C ASN A 132 13.97 -2.36 -8.53
N GLY A 133 14.30 -3.64 -8.68
CA GLY A 133 13.33 -4.65 -9.13
C GLY A 133 12.16 -4.72 -8.16
N THR A 134 12.45 -5.13 -6.92
CA THR A 134 11.54 -5.09 -5.77
C THR A 134 12.07 -4.09 -4.75
N GLY A 135 11.26 -3.13 -4.31
CA GLY A 135 11.67 -2.15 -3.31
C GLY A 135 11.88 -2.80 -1.95
N VAL A 136 10.81 -3.33 -1.37
CA VAL A 136 10.84 -4.09 -0.11
C VAL A 136 10.24 -5.46 -0.36
N ASP A 137 10.99 -6.51 -0.05
CA ASP A 137 10.53 -7.89 -0.15
C ASP A 137 10.26 -8.44 1.25
N GLY A 138 8.98 -8.68 1.51
CA GLY A 138 8.49 -9.28 2.75
C GLY A 138 7.98 -10.70 2.54
N THR A 139 8.48 -11.41 1.53
CA THR A 139 8.20 -12.82 1.34
C THR A 139 8.64 -13.62 2.58
N GLY A 140 7.74 -14.52 3.01
CA GLY A 140 8.00 -15.51 4.04
C GLY A 140 7.63 -16.90 3.53
N ARG A 141 7.45 -17.83 4.47
CA ARG A 141 7.12 -19.21 4.15
C ARG A 141 5.61 -19.41 4.17
N LEU A 142 5.10 -19.91 3.07
CA LEU A 142 3.68 -20.24 2.94
C LEU A 142 3.23 -21.17 4.07
N TYR A 143 2.22 -20.73 4.83
CA TYR A 143 1.54 -21.48 5.89
C TYR A 143 2.39 -21.86 7.11
N ASP A 144 3.58 -21.28 7.28
CA ASP A 144 4.47 -21.62 8.39
C ASP A 144 4.88 -20.36 9.17
N SER A 145 5.96 -19.70 8.75
CA SER A 145 6.58 -18.60 9.47
C SER A 145 6.88 -17.42 8.54
N PHE A 146 6.80 -16.20 9.06
CA PHE A 146 7.04 -14.98 8.29
C PHE A 146 7.56 -13.84 9.17
N LYS A 147 8.28 -12.92 8.55
CA LYS A 147 8.59 -11.62 9.16
C LYS A 147 7.50 -10.61 8.90
N THR A 148 7.29 -9.74 9.88
CA THR A 148 6.46 -8.55 9.69
C THR A 148 7.30 -7.40 9.17
N PHE A 149 6.78 -6.66 8.19
CA PHE A 149 7.42 -5.45 7.69
C PHE A 149 6.64 -4.22 8.11
N GLU A 150 7.32 -3.27 8.75
CA GLU A 150 6.73 -1.99 9.15
C GLU A 150 7.42 -0.83 8.43
N VAL A 151 6.69 -0.15 7.55
CA VAL A 151 7.21 0.93 6.70
C VAL A 151 6.55 2.26 7.06
N ASP A 152 7.29 3.12 7.77
CA ASP A 152 6.78 4.40 8.28
C ASP A 152 7.49 5.60 7.65
N ARG A 153 6.71 6.60 7.21
CA ARG A 153 7.22 7.87 6.65
C ARG A 153 8.24 7.69 5.53
N SER A 154 8.11 6.61 4.77
CA SER A 154 9.05 6.24 3.71
C SER A 154 8.48 6.57 2.33
N THR A 155 9.30 6.44 1.28
CA THR A 155 8.85 6.59 -0.11
C THR A 155 9.39 5.44 -0.94
N LEU A 156 8.49 4.65 -1.53
CA LEU A 156 8.81 3.58 -2.47
C LEU A 156 8.46 4.05 -3.88
N ARG A 157 9.46 4.23 -4.76
CA ARG A 157 9.20 4.79 -6.09
C ARG A 157 10.06 4.26 -7.22
N GLY A 158 9.53 4.21 -8.45
CA GLY A 158 10.32 3.80 -9.61
C GLY A 158 10.79 2.35 -9.54
N ASN A 159 10.17 1.51 -8.70
CA ASN A 159 10.50 0.09 -8.64
C ASN A 159 9.60 -0.67 -9.61
N GLY A 160 10.01 -1.88 -10.02
CA GLY A 160 9.07 -2.81 -10.66
C GLY A 160 7.91 -3.10 -9.70
N THR A 161 8.25 -3.64 -8.53
CA THR A 161 7.30 -3.80 -7.42
C THR A 161 7.73 -2.99 -6.21
N GLY A 162 6.86 -2.14 -5.67
CA GLY A 162 7.18 -1.34 -4.47
C GLY A 162 7.39 -2.22 -3.23
N PHE A 163 6.36 -2.99 -2.86
CA PHE A 163 6.42 -4.03 -1.84
C PHE A 163 5.87 -5.34 -2.39
N SER A 164 6.55 -6.45 -2.15
CA SER A 164 6.09 -7.79 -2.52
C SER A 164 6.12 -8.70 -1.31
N THR A 165 5.14 -9.59 -1.20
CA THR A 165 5.16 -10.67 -0.20
C THR A 165 4.41 -11.89 -0.70
N VAL A 166 4.95 -13.06 -0.36
CA VAL A 166 4.24 -14.35 -0.38
C VAL A 166 4.26 -14.90 1.04
N GLY A 167 3.12 -15.22 1.66
CA GLY A 167 3.10 -15.73 3.04
C GLY A 167 3.27 -14.69 4.15
N GLY A 168 3.63 -13.44 3.83
CA GLY A 168 4.02 -12.43 4.81
C GLY A 168 3.08 -11.22 4.91
N TYR A 169 3.43 -10.30 5.81
CA TYR A 169 2.59 -9.14 6.15
C TYR A 169 3.37 -7.83 6.16
N GLY A 170 2.79 -6.79 5.57
CA GLY A 170 3.34 -5.43 5.55
C GLY A 170 2.38 -4.40 6.12
N THR A 171 2.87 -3.52 7.00
CA THR A 171 2.12 -2.35 7.50
C THR A 171 2.79 -1.05 7.06
N PHE A 172 2.02 -0.17 6.42
CA PHE A 172 2.48 1.09 5.85
C PHE A 172 1.78 2.27 6.50
N THR A 173 2.54 3.11 7.18
CA THR A 173 2.00 4.30 7.85
C THR A 173 2.65 5.57 7.32
N ARG A 174 1.85 6.55 6.89
CA ARG A 174 2.37 7.83 6.35
C ARG A 174 3.39 7.65 5.23
N THR A 175 3.23 6.59 4.44
CA THR A 175 4.18 6.20 3.40
C THR A 175 3.60 6.58 2.03
N THR A 176 4.48 6.93 1.10
CA THR A 176 4.11 7.19 -0.30
C THR A 176 4.65 6.08 -1.19
N LEU A 177 3.77 5.42 -1.95
CA LEU A 177 4.14 4.47 -2.99
C LEU A 177 3.76 5.05 -4.34
N ARG A 178 4.73 5.31 -5.21
CA ARG A 178 4.45 5.98 -6.49
C ARG A 178 5.36 5.61 -7.64
N ASP A 179 4.89 5.80 -8.87
CA ASP A 179 5.70 5.60 -10.07
C ASP A 179 6.27 4.16 -10.13
N ASN A 180 5.58 3.15 -9.59
CA ASN A 180 5.97 1.74 -9.70
C ASN A 180 5.08 1.04 -10.75
N ASP A 181 5.54 -0.08 -11.30
CA ASP A 181 4.65 -0.91 -12.15
C ASP A 181 3.53 -1.49 -11.28
N VAL A 182 3.91 -2.06 -10.12
CA VAL A 182 3.00 -2.51 -9.06
C VAL A 182 3.43 -1.90 -7.72
N ALA A 183 2.58 -1.13 -7.06
CA ALA A 183 2.96 -0.50 -5.79
C ALA A 183 3.07 -1.52 -4.64
N LEU A 184 2.08 -2.42 -4.55
CA LEU A 184 1.97 -3.46 -3.54
C LEU A 184 1.53 -4.76 -4.20
N SER A 185 2.20 -5.87 -3.88
CA SER A 185 1.81 -7.20 -4.30
C SER A 185 1.83 -8.15 -3.11
N ALA A 186 0.75 -8.94 -2.96
CA ALA A 186 0.65 -9.93 -1.90
C ALA A 186 0.04 -11.23 -2.44
N ASN A 187 0.51 -12.37 -1.95
CA ASN A 187 -0.05 -13.69 -2.24
C ASN A 187 -0.02 -14.52 -0.94
N THR A 188 -1.15 -15.09 -0.52
CA THR A 188 -1.27 -15.80 0.77
C THR A 188 -0.71 -14.96 1.93
N GLY A 189 -1.15 -13.71 2.06
CA GLY A 189 -0.53 -12.75 2.98
C GLY A 189 -1.39 -11.49 3.15
N GLY A 190 -0.80 -10.38 3.59
CA GLY A 190 -1.60 -9.15 3.73
C GLY A 190 -0.84 -7.84 3.82
N VAL A 191 -1.54 -6.77 3.45
CA VAL A 191 -1.04 -5.40 3.56
C VAL A 191 -2.02 -4.53 4.32
N ARG A 192 -1.53 -3.74 5.27
CA ARG A 192 -2.29 -2.68 5.93
C ARG A 192 -1.72 -1.31 5.57
N LEU A 193 -2.56 -0.39 5.09
CA LEU A 193 -2.19 1.00 4.86
C LEU A 193 -2.99 1.97 5.71
N GLU A 194 -2.28 2.80 6.47
CA GLU A 194 -2.86 3.87 7.26
C GLU A 194 -2.26 5.22 6.89
N ARG A 195 -3.12 6.21 6.57
CA ARG A 195 -2.68 7.59 6.30
C ARG A 195 -1.59 7.67 5.23
N SER A 196 -1.65 6.78 4.25
CA SER A 196 -0.65 6.61 3.20
C SER A 196 -1.19 7.07 1.84
N VAL A 197 -0.32 7.18 0.85
CA VAL A 197 -0.68 7.57 -0.51
C VAL A 197 -0.08 6.59 -1.51
N VAL A 198 -0.92 5.96 -2.32
CA VAL A 198 -0.55 5.08 -3.43
C VAL A 198 -0.95 5.79 -4.73
N ARG A 199 0.01 6.22 -5.54
CA ARG A 199 -0.32 7.05 -6.70
C ARG A 199 0.55 6.85 -7.92
N ASP A 200 -0.01 7.12 -9.09
CA ASP A 200 0.75 7.15 -10.34
C ASP A 200 1.49 5.81 -10.59
N ASN A 201 0.89 4.67 -10.20
CA ASN A 201 1.41 3.33 -10.47
C ASN A 201 0.60 2.66 -11.58
N GLY A 202 1.13 1.62 -12.22
CA GLY A 202 0.31 0.75 -13.08
C GLY A 202 -0.81 0.12 -12.27
N THR A 203 -0.46 -0.68 -11.26
CA THR A 203 -1.41 -1.21 -10.27
C THR A 203 -1.05 -0.75 -8.85
N GLY A 204 -2.02 -0.25 -8.09
CA GLY A 204 -1.79 0.17 -6.70
C GLY A 204 -1.59 -1.00 -5.75
N PHE A 205 -2.54 -1.95 -5.74
CA PHE A 205 -2.44 -3.24 -5.06
C PHE A 205 -2.84 -4.36 -6.02
N ASP A 206 -2.02 -5.40 -6.08
CA ASP A 206 -2.25 -6.59 -6.90
C ASP A 206 -2.17 -7.85 -6.05
N SER A 207 -3.27 -8.60 -5.97
CA SER A 207 -3.28 -9.89 -5.29
C SER A 207 -2.90 -11.03 -6.22
N GLY A 208 -2.02 -11.91 -5.76
CA GLY A 208 -1.75 -13.21 -6.36
C GLY A 208 -2.73 -14.32 -5.93
N GLY A 209 -3.68 -14.01 -5.05
CA GLY A 209 -4.62 -14.93 -4.43
C GLY A 209 -4.39 -15.09 -2.92
N GLU A 210 -5.46 -15.44 -2.19
CA GLU A 210 -5.49 -15.66 -0.75
C GLU A 210 -4.88 -14.51 0.07
N ALA A 211 -4.98 -13.27 -0.42
CA ALA A 211 -4.34 -12.12 0.18
C ALA A 211 -5.33 -11.08 0.70
N GLY A 212 -4.90 -10.29 1.68
CA GLY A 212 -5.69 -9.21 2.27
C GLY A 212 -5.11 -7.82 2.02
N ILE A 213 -5.98 -6.82 1.89
CA ILE A 213 -5.60 -5.41 2.02
C ILE A 213 -6.60 -4.61 2.87
N ASP A 214 -6.07 -3.94 3.89
CA ASP A 214 -6.81 -3.04 4.76
C ASP A 214 -6.37 -1.58 4.55
N LEU A 215 -7.31 -0.72 4.14
CA LEU A 215 -7.10 0.71 3.94
C LEU A 215 -7.86 1.54 4.97
N VAL A 216 -7.13 2.38 5.72
CA VAL A 216 -7.74 3.34 6.64
C VAL A 216 -7.18 4.74 6.43
N SER A 217 -8.05 5.68 6.05
CA SER A 217 -7.66 7.07 5.82
C SER A 217 -6.53 7.20 4.79
N THR A 218 -6.57 6.37 3.73
CA THR A 218 -5.52 6.25 2.71
C THR A 218 -6.02 6.76 1.37
N ALA A 219 -5.11 7.18 0.50
CA ALA A 219 -5.46 7.71 -0.83
C ALA A 219 -4.84 6.86 -1.95
N PHE A 220 -5.66 6.41 -2.91
CA PHE A 220 -5.25 5.77 -4.16
C PHE A 220 -5.54 6.68 -5.35
N LEU A 221 -4.49 7.23 -5.97
CA LEU A 221 -4.63 8.38 -6.89
C LEU A 221 -3.95 8.12 -8.24
N GLY A 222 -4.68 8.18 -9.35
CA GLY A 222 -4.05 8.19 -10.67
C GLY A 222 -3.38 6.88 -11.08
N ASN A 223 -3.81 5.74 -10.55
CA ASN A 223 -3.30 4.43 -10.97
C ASN A 223 -4.12 3.90 -12.16
N ASP A 224 -3.56 3.04 -13.02
CA ASP A 224 -4.38 2.40 -14.05
C ASP A 224 -5.45 1.51 -13.39
N VAL A 225 -5.02 0.71 -12.39
CA VAL A 225 -5.91 0.00 -11.47
C VAL A 225 -5.51 0.31 -10.02
N GLY A 226 -6.47 0.74 -9.19
CA GLY A 226 -6.24 1.04 -7.78
C GLY A 226 -5.97 -0.24 -6.99
N ILE A 227 -6.96 -1.11 -6.88
CA ILE A 227 -6.89 -2.40 -6.18
C ILE A 227 -7.39 -3.48 -7.14
N ARG A 228 -6.60 -4.53 -7.36
CA ARG A 228 -7.01 -5.74 -8.08
C ARG A 228 -7.00 -6.93 -7.14
N THR A 229 -8.13 -7.64 -7.07
CA THR A 229 -8.24 -8.90 -6.31
C THR A 229 -8.32 -10.10 -7.25
N GLY A 230 -7.85 -11.24 -6.76
CA GLY A 230 -7.98 -12.56 -7.34
C GLY A 230 -8.88 -13.45 -6.48
N PHE A 231 -8.41 -14.67 -6.23
CA PHE A 231 -9.14 -15.75 -5.56
C PHE A 231 -9.01 -15.69 -4.04
N MET A 232 -10.11 -15.80 -3.29
CA MET A 232 -10.16 -15.83 -1.82
C MET A 232 -9.45 -14.66 -1.12
N ASP A 233 -9.58 -13.46 -1.66
CA ASP A 233 -8.99 -12.25 -1.11
C ASP A 233 -9.92 -11.53 -0.13
N PHE A 234 -9.34 -10.69 0.75
CA PHE A 234 -10.08 -9.88 1.71
C PHE A 234 -9.70 -8.40 1.58
N VAL A 235 -10.64 -7.57 1.14
CA VAL A 235 -10.41 -6.13 0.98
C VAL A 235 -11.30 -5.33 1.90
N THR A 236 -10.69 -4.51 2.76
CA THR A 236 -11.40 -3.52 3.58
C THR A 236 -10.94 -2.11 3.21
N VAL A 237 -11.88 -1.23 2.87
CA VAL A 237 -11.61 0.18 2.57
C VAL A 237 -12.48 1.07 3.44
N GLU A 238 -11.85 1.87 4.30
CA GLU A 238 -12.54 2.73 5.25
C GLU A 238 -12.02 4.16 5.20
N ARG A 239 -12.95 5.14 5.13
CA ARG A 239 -12.64 6.58 5.18
C ARG A 239 -11.52 7.01 4.23
N SER A 240 -11.49 6.41 3.04
CA SER A 240 -10.39 6.55 2.10
C SER A 240 -10.82 7.34 0.84
N GLU A 241 -9.84 7.71 0.02
CA GLU A 241 -10.08 8.36 -1.27
C GLU A 241 -9.49 7.51 -2.40
N LEU A 242 -10.30 7.17 -3.39
CA LEU A 242 -9.85 6.52 -4.62
C LEU A 242 -10.22 7.43 -5.80
N SER A 243 -9.25 8.14 -6.37
CA SER A 243 -9.54 9.14 -7.40
C SER A 243 -8.62 9.10 -8.62
N ARG A 244 -9.18 9.45 -9.78
CA ARG A 244 -8.47 9.50 -11.07
C ARG A 244 -7.84 8.18 -11.50
N ASN A 245 -8.32 7.05 -11.00
CA ASN A 245 -7.85 5.74 -11.46
C ASN A 245 -8.58 5.33 -12.74
N GLY A 246 -8.01 4.44 -13.55
CA GLY A 246 -8.76 3.78 -14.61
C GLY A 246 -9.93 2.99 -14.00
N THR A 247 -9.59 2.01 -13.17
CA THR A 247 -10.53 1.31 -12.27
C THR A 247 -10.05 1.45 -10.83
N ALA A 248 -10.87 1.99 -9.93
CA ALA A 248 -10.44 2.18 -8.54
C ALA A 248 -10.37 0.85 -7.77
N ILE A 249 -11.38 -0.01 -7.88
CA ILE A 249 -11.35 -1.39 -7.37
C ILE A 249 -11.86 -2.33 -8.45
N ASP A 250 -11.02 -3.29 -8.82
CA ASP A 250 -11.30 -4.41 -9.71
C ASP A 250 -11.39 -5.68 -8.85
N HIS A 251 -12.62 -6.00 -8.43
CA HIS A 251 -12.91 -7.11 -7.53
C HIS A 251 -13.17 -8.38 -8.35
N GLY A 252 -12.08 -9.12 -8.56
CA GLY A 252 -12.09 -10.39 -9.27
C GLY A 252 -12.90 -11.47 -8.55
N PRO A 253 -13.29 -12.54 -9.29
CA PRO A 253 -14.07 -13.63 -8.74
C PRO A 253 -13.23 -14.63 -7.95
N GLY A 254 -13.89 -15.51 -7.19
CA GLY A 254 -13.24 -16.64 -6.54
C GLY A 254 -13.43 -16.71 -5.03
N GLY A 255 -14.54 -16.23 -4.49
CA GLY A 255 -14.79 -16.27 -3.04
C GLY A 255 -14.06 -15.16 -2.29
N SER A 256 -13.77 -14.07 -2.97
CA SER A 256 -13.20 -12.88 -2.35
C SER A 256 -14.28 -12.07 -1.64
N TYR A 257 -13.87 -11.28 -0.66
CA TYR A 257 -14.72 -10.40 0.12
C TYR A 257 -14.27 -8.94 -0.02
N LEU A 258 -15.21 -8.06 -0.38
CA LEU A 258 -14.97 -6.62 -0.45
C LEU A 258 -15.88 -5.86 0.51
N ARG A 259 -15.29 -5.09 1.42
CA ARG A 259 -16.01 -4.13 2.27
C ARG A 259 -15.52 -2.71 2.03
N VAL A 260 -16.43 -1.82 1.67
CA VAL A 260 -16.18 -0.39 1.45
C VAL A 260 -17.10 0.43 2.34
N GLN A 261 -16.53 1.32 3.13
CA GLN A 261 -17.28 2.15 4.07
C GLN A 261 -16.77 3.59 4.09
N ASP A 262 -17.71 4.55 4.08
CA ASP A 262 -17.45 5.98 4.25
C ASP A 262 -16.34 6.52 3.32
N THR A 263 -16.28 5.99 2.09
CA THR A 263 -15.16 6.18 1.15
C THR A 263 -15.60 7.03 -0.03
N THR A 264 -14.68 7.83 -0.56
CA THR A 264 -14.93 8.67 -1.75
C THR A 264 -14.23 8.10 -2.98
N PHE A 265 -15.02 7.85 -4.02
CA PHE A 265 -14.56 7.48 -5.36
C PHE A 265 -14.80 8.66 -6.30
N ALA A 266 -13.74 9.26 -6.84
CA ALA A 266 -13.87 10.48 -7.64
C ALA A 266 -13.12 10.44 -8.97
N SER A 267 -13.81 10.75 -10.07
CA SER A 267 -13.19 10.90 -11.39
C SER A 267 -12.41 9.67 -11.86
N ASN A 268 -12.86 8.47 -11.49
CA ASN A 268 -12.32 7.22 -12.03
C ASN A 268 -13.04 6.87 -13.34
N GLY A 269 -12.47 5.98 -14.15
CA GLY A 269 -13.26 5.30 -15.19
C GLY A 269 -14.37 4.50 -14.51
N THR A 270 -13.98 3.52 -13.70
CA THR A 270 -14.92 2.76 -12.85
C THR A 270 -14.55 2.91 -11.37
N GLY A 271 -15.52 3.20 -10.51
CA GLY A 271 -15.31 3.26 -9.06
C GLY A 271 -15.06 1.86 -8.48
N VAL A 272 -16.05 0.97 -8.58
CA VAL A 272 -15.91 -0.45 -8.22
C VAL A 272 -16.46 -1.31 -9.34
N ALA A 273 -15.66 -2.24 -9.86
CA ALA A 273 -16.08 -3.32 -10.74
C ALA A 273 -16.04 -4.63 -9.94
N ALA A 274 -17.13 -5.38 -9.90
CA ALA A 274 -17.23 -6.65 -9.19
C ALA A 274 -17.74 -7.76 -10.12
N HIS A 275 -17.10 -8.93 -10.02
CA HIS A 275 -17.35 -10.08 -10.91
C HIS A 275 -18.04 -11.26 -10.19
N GLY A 276 -19.01 -10.94 -9.34
CA GLY A 276 -19.92 -11.95 -8.77
C GLY A 276 -19.56 -12.52 -7.39
N ASP A 277 -18.78 -11.79 -6.61
CA ASP A 277 -18.35 -12.17 -5.26
C ASP A 277 -19.07 -11.38 -4.15
N GLU A 278 -18.77 -11.71 -2.89
CA GLU A 278 -19.37 -11.04 -1.73
C GLU A 278 -18.84 -9.61 -1.60
N MET A 279 -19.76 -8.65 -1.59
CA MET A 279 -19.41 -7.23 -1.54
C MET A 279 -20.39 -6.45 -0.68
N ALA A 280 -19.88 -5.57 0.19
CA ALA A 280 -20.66 -4.62 0.97
C ALA A 280 -20.12 -3.20 0.78
N ILE A 281 -20.94 -2.30 0.20
CA ILE A 281 -20.63 -0.87 0.06
C ILE A 281 -21.64 -0.05 0.88
N THR A 282 -21.15 0.70 1.85
CA THR A 282 -21.99 1.49 2.75
C THR A 282 -21.52 2.94 2.85
N GLY A 283 -22.46 3.90 2.80
CA GLY A 283 -22.19 5.30 3.15
C GLY A 283 -21.14 5.98 2.25
N SER A 284 -20.94 5.48 1.03
CA SER A 284 -19.84 5.90 0.17
C SER A 284 -20.30 6.87 -0.92
N THR A 285 -19.39 7.71 -1.41
CA THR A 285 -19.69 8.73 -2.43
C THR A 285 -18.94 8.44 -3.72
N PHE A 286 -19.67 8.31 -4.82
CA PHE A 286 -19.19 8.13 -6.18
C PHE A 286 -19.47 9.40 -6.98
N ARG A 287 -18.44 10.18 -7.27
CA ARG A 287 -18.57 11.47 -7.95
C ARG A 287 -17.80 11.49 -9.26
N LYS A 288 -18.47 11.83 -10.36
CA LYS A 288 -17.83 12.01 -11.67
C LYS A 288 -17.05 10.79 -12.17
N ASN A 289 -17.43 9.58 -11.75
CA ASN A 289 -16.90 8.36 -12.34
C ASN A 289 -17.68 8.08 -13.63
N ASP A 290 -17.05 7.49 -14.66
CA ASP A 290 -17.82 7.05 -15.84
C ASP A 290 -18.81 5.93 -15.44
N VAL A 291 -18.41 5.03 -14.55
CA VAL A 291 -19.32 4.12 -13.84
C VAL A 291 -19.01 4.16 -12.35
N GLY A 292 -20.00 4.43 -11.49
CA GLY A 292 -19.82 4.41 -10.04
C GLY A 292 -19.53 3.01 -9.53
N VAL A 293 -20.51 2.12 -9.64
CA VAL A 293 -20.38 0.69 -9.28
C VAL A 293 -20.93 -0.16 -10.43
N SER A 294 -20.16 -1.17 -10.85
CA SER A 294 -20.55 -2.20 -11.81
C SER A 294 -20.53 -3.57 -11.14
N VAL A 295 -21.63 -4.31 -11.21
CA VAL A 295 -21.71 -5.70 -10.73
C VAL A 295 -22.13 -6.58 -11.90
N GLU A 296 -21.19 -7.40 -12.36
CA GLU A 296 -21.42 -8.36 -13.44
C GLU A 296 -22.08 -9.64 -12.91
N PRO A 297 -22.77 -10.40 -13.78
CA PRO A 297 -23.27 -11.70 -13.41
C PRO A 297 -22.14 -12.62 -13.00
N ASP A 298 -22.53 -13.67 -12.29
CA ASP A 298 -21.59 -14.61 -11.75
C ASP A 298 -20.71 -15.31 -12.78
N SER A 299 -19.41 -15.29 -12.51
CA SER A 299 -18.45 -16.12 -13.23
C SER A 299 -18.32 -17.53 -12.61
N TRP A 300 -18.80 -17.75 -11.38
CA TRP A 300 -18.76 -19.02 -10.65
C TRP A 300 -20.12 -19.44 -10.03
N PRO A 301 -21.11 -19.82 -10.85
CA PRO A 301 -22.49 -20.15 -10.42
C PRO A 301 -22.58 -21.24 -9.36
N ASP A 302 -21.62 -22.15 -9.31
CA ASP A 302 -21.57 -23.30 -8.41
C ASP A 302 -20.72 -23.05 -7.15
N ALA A 303 -20.41 -21.79 -6.81
CA ALA A 303 -19.66 -21.47 -5.59
C ALA A 303 -20.38 -22.07 -4.35
N PRO A 304 -19.65 -22.77 -3.45
CA PRO A 304 -20.27 -23.50 -2.34
C PRO A 304 -20.70 -22.62 -1.16
N TRP A 305 -20.60 -21.29 -1.28
CA TRP A 305 -20.98 -20.32 -0.26
C TRP A 305 -22.06 -19.36 -0.77
N GLU A 306 -22.89 -18.88 0.15
CA GLU A 306 -23.85 -17.82 -0.11
C GLU A 306 -23.08 -16.51 -0.34
N ARG A 307 -23.48 -15.76 -1.36
CA ARG A 307 -22.84 -14.48 -1.73
C ARG A 307 -23.86 -13.37 -1.64
N VAL A 308 -23.53 -12.39 -0.82
CA VAL A 308 -24.37 -11.21 -0.65
C VAL A 308 -23.63 -10.02 -1.23
N THR A 309 -24.18 -9.45 -2.31
CA THR A 309 -23.80 -8.13 -2.77
C THR A 309 -24.78 -7.12 -2.18
N SER A 310 -24.29 -6.17 -1.38
CA SER A 310 -25.09 -5.14 -0.73
C SER A 310 -24.52 -3.75 -0.98
N ILE A 311 -25.37 -2.83 -1.44
CA ILE A 311 -24.99 -1.43 -1.74
C ILE A 311 -26.04 -0.53 -1.09
N VAL A 312 -25.66 0.12 0.02
CA VAL A 312 -26.61 0.83 0.88
C VAL A 312 -26.11 2.23 1.27
N GLY A 313 -27.01 3.20 1.32
CA GLY A 313 -26.70 4.52 1.87
C GLY A 313 -25.68 5.31 1.05
N SER A 314 -25.49 4.97 -0.23
CA SER A 314 -24.42 5.52 -1.07
C SER A 314 -24.94 6.60 -2.03
N THR A 315 -24.06 7.54 -2.37
CA THR A 315 -24.38 8.69 -3.25
C THR A 315 -23.63 8.58 -4.57
N PHE A 316 -24.34 8.71 -5.69
CA PHE A 316 -23.82 8.68 -7.05
C PHE A 316 -24.14 10.01 -7.73
N VAL A 317 -23.12 10.81 -8.08
CA VAL A 317 -23.33 12.19 -8.54
C VAL A 317 -22.44 12.60 -9.69
N ASP A 318 -23.04 13.26 -10.69
CA ASP A 318 -22.37 13.86 -11.85
C ASP A 318 -21.45 12.88 -12.64
N GLY A 319 -21.76 11.59 -12.64
CA GLY A 319 -21.00 10.53 -13.35
C GLY A 319 -21.64 10.09 -14.67
N GLY A 320 -21.17 8.98 -15.24
CA GLY A 320 -21.82 8.33 -16.38
C GLY A 320 -23.02 7.49 -15.92
N ASP A 321 -22.79 6.25 -15.49
CA ASP A 321 -23.78 5.47 -14.72
C ASP A 321 -23.46 5.55 -13.23
N GLY A 322 -24.50 5.70 -12.40
CA GLY A 322 -24.34 5.64 -10.94
C GLY A 322 -24.07 4.20 -10.48
N LEU A 323 -25.11 3.38 -10.48
CA LEU A 323 -25.06 1.95 -10.16
C LEU A 323 -25.56 1.11 -11.33
N LEU A 324 -24.71 0.22 -11.84
CA LEU A 324 -25.04 -0.76 -12.87
C LEU A 324 -24.86 -2.17 -12.30
N SER A 325 -25.95 -2.91 -12.08
CA SER A 325 -25.90 -4.30 -11.63
C SER A 325 -26.67 -5.19 -12.60
N GLN A 326 -26.08 -6.34 -12.92
CA GLN A 326 -26.75 -7.43 -13.65
C GLN A 326 -26.91 -8.67 -12.74
N TRP A 327 -26.59 -8.54 -11.46
CA TRP A 327 -26.63 -9.63 -10.49
C TRP A 327 -28.02 -9.75 -9.85
N GLU A 328 -28.66 -10.91 -10.02
CA GLU A 328 -29.94 -11.22 -9.38
C GLU A 328 -29.79 -11.39 -7.87
N GLY A 329 -30.67 -10.77 -7.08
CA GLY A 329 -30.61 -10.79 -5.62
C GLY A 329 -29.60 -9.82 -5.00
N ALA A 330 -29.01 -8.90 -5.78
CA ALA A 330 -28.21 -7.82 -5.22
C ALA A 330 -29.09 -6.95 -4.31
N GLN A 331 -28.65 -6.70 -3.08
CA GLN A 331 -29.41 -5.95 -2.08
C GLN A 331 -29.11 -4.45 -2.21
N ILE A 332 -30.12 -3.66 -2.60
CA ILE A 332 -29.93 -2.24 -2.93
C ILE A 332 -30.94 -1.38 -2.17
N GLY A 333 -30.45 -0.44 -1.34
CA GLY A 333 -31.33 0.45 -0.57
C GLY A 333 -30.70 1.77 -0.16
N ASP A 334 -31.54 2.77 0.10
CA ASP A 334 -31.15 4.09 0.61
C ASP A 334 -30.05 4.78 -0.22
N ASN A 335 -30.03 4.53 -1.53
CA ASN A 335 -29.06 5.15 -2.43
C ASN A 335 -29.62 6.41 -3.07
N SER A 336 -28.75 7.39 -3.34
CA SER A 336 -29.10 8.62 -4.05
C SER A 336 -28.30 8.73 -5.35
N ALA A 337 -28.97 8.87 -6.49
CA ALA A 337 -28.31 9.00 -7.79
C ALA A 337 -28.78 10.26 -8.55
N THR A 338 -27.91 11.27 -8.67
CA THR A 338 -28.30 12.57 -9.25
C THR A 338 -27.34 13.05 -10.34
N GLY A 339 -27.89 13.53 -11.44
CA GLY A 339 -27.10 14.22 -12.48
C GLY A 339 -26.16 13.32 -13.26
N ASN A 340 -26.38 12.00 -13.28
CA ASN A 340 -25.56 11.07 -14.05
C ASN A 340 -25.96 11.11 -15.55
N GLU A 341 -24.99 11.05 -16.46
CA GLU A 341 -25.22 11.18 -17.90
C GLU A 341 -26.07 10.03 -18.49
N ARG A 342 -26.07 8.86 -17.83
CA ARG A 342 -26.81 7.66 -18.23
C ARG A 342 -27.80 7.25 -17.14
N TRP A 343 -27.76 6.03 -16.60
CA TRP A 343 -28.69 5.62 -15.54
C TRP A 343 -28.22 6.12 -14.17
N GLY A 344 -29.18 6.51 -13.33
CA GLY A 344 -28.92 6.69 -11.91
C GLY A 344 -28.68 5.33 -11.25
N ILE A 345 -29.70 4.48 -11.27
CA ILE A 345 -29.64 3.10 -10.75
C ILE A 345 -30.26 2.14 -11.77
N HIS A 346 -29.46 1.21 -12.30
CA HIS A 346 -29.91 0.15 -13.18
C HIS A 346 -29.50 -1.22 -12.60
N ALA A 347 -30.44 -1.88 -11.92
CA ALA A 347 -30.20 -3.14 -11.21
C ALA A 347 -31.38 -4.12 -11.35
N PRO A 348 -31.74 -4.56 -12.58
CA PRO A 348 -32.78 -5.56 -12.78
C PRO A 348 -32.50 -6.84 -11.96
N GLY A 349 -33.56 -7.36 -11.32
CA GLY A 349 -33.45 -8.56 -10.48
C GLY A 349 -32.89 -8.34 -9.08
N ALA A 350 -32.60 -7.09 -8.70
CA ALA A 350 -32.17 -6.75 -7.35
C ALA A 350 -33.28 -6.94 -6.30
N ASP A 351 -32.86 -7.23 -5.07
CA ASP A 351 -33.69 -7.13 -3.88
C ASP A 351 -33.71 -5.67 -3.42
N ASP A 352 -34.82 -4.98 -3.72
CA ASP A 352 -35.03 -3.59 -3.32
C ASP A 352 -35.27 -3.48 -1.80
N LEU A 353 -34.31 -2.90 -1.10
CA LEU A 353 -34.41 -2.61 0.33
C LEU A 353 -35.14 -1.29 0.63
N GLY A 354 -35.56 -0.56 -0.40
CA GLY A 354 -36.31 0.71 -0.31
C GLY A 354 -35.43 1.95 -0.14
N LEU A 355 -36.08 3.12 -0.05
CA LEU A 355 -35.46 4.44 0.18
C LEU A 355 -34.48 4.93 -0.92
N ASN A 356 -34.44 4.26 -2.07
CA ASN A 356 -33.67 4.74 -3.21
C ASN A 356 -34.28 6.05 -3.77
N SER A 357 -33.43 6.95 -4.24
CA SER A 357 -33.82 8.21 -4.89
C SER A 357 -32.94 8.45 -6.11
N ALA A 358 -33.54 8.87 -7.21
CA ALA A 358 -32.80 9.23 -8.40
C ALA A 358 -33.46 10.39 -9.15
N SER A 359 -32.66 11.36 -9.61
CA SER A 359 -33.18 12.52 -10.34
C SER A 359 -32.18 13.13 -11.30
N GLY A 360 -32.68 13.70 -12.39
CA GLY A 360 -31.84 14.41 -13.36
C GLY A 360 -30.78 13.54 -14.05
N ASN A 361 -30.95 12.22 -14.10
CA ASN A 361 -30.08 11.34 -14.87
C ASN A 361 -30.55 11.24 -16.32
N GLY A 362 -29.66 10.90 -17.24
CA GLY A 362 -29.92 10.95 -18.69
C GLY A 362 -30.89 9.91 -19.23
N ASN A 363 -31.04 8.76 -18.56
CA ASN A 363 -31.95 7.68 -18.99
C ASN A 363 -33.23 7.60 -18.14
N GLU A 364 -34.32 7.13 -18.76
CA GLU A 364 -35.60 6.84 -18.12
C GLU A 364 -35.99 5.36 -18.26
N PRO A 365 -36.55 4.72 -17.21
CA PRO A 365 -36.85 5.28 -15.89
C PRO A 365 -35.59 5.59 -15.05
N GLN A 366 -35.61 6.58 -14.16
CA GLN A 366 -34.41 6.90 -13.35
C GLN A 366 -33.87 5.72 -12.51
N CYS A 367 -34.73 4.74 -12.19
CA CYS A 367 -34.40 3.50 -11.51
C CYS A 367 -34.99 2.28 -12.23
N VAL A 368 -34.18 1.25 -12.44
CA VAL A 368 -34.58 -0.06 -13.00
C VAL A 368 -34.27 -1.15 -12.00
N GLY A 369 -35.25 -2.02 -11.73
CA GLY A 369 -35.14 -3.15 -10.80
C GLY A 369 -35.32 -2.79 -9.32
N VAL A 370 -35.29 -1.50 -8.98
CA VAL A 370 -35.64 -0.98 -7.64
C VAL A 370 -36.64 0.17 -7.74
N VAL A 371 -37.34 0.47 -6.66
CA VAL A 371 -38.28 1.58 -6.56
C VAL A 371 -37.55 2.83 -6.07
N CYS A 372 -37.69 3.92 -6.83
CA CYS A 372 -37.22 5.22 -6.40
C CYS A 372 -38.36 6.11 -5.92
N ALA A 373 -38.18 6.69 -4.73
CA ALA A 373 -39.05 7.73 -4.25
C ALA A 373 -38.92 8.95 -5.19
N PRO A 374 -40.03 9.64 -5.51
CA PRO A 374 -39.94 10.92 -6.19
C PRO A 374 -39.10 11.85 -5.32
N THR A 375 -38.07 12.45 -5.90
CA THR A 375 -37.30 13.49 -5.21
C THR A 375 -38.26 14.60 -4.80
N ALA A 376 -38.24 14.96 -3.51
CA ALA A 376 -38.97 16.14 -3.04
C ALA A 376 -38.51 17.35 -3.88
N PRO A 377 -39.47 18.17 -4.38
CA PRO A 377 -39.19 19.24 -5.33
C PRO A 377 -38.27 20.34 -4.81
#